data_AF-A0A2S6I2N6-F1
#
_entry.id   AF-A0A2S6I2N6-F1
#
_cell.length_a   1.000
_cell.length_b   1.000
_cell.length_c   1.000
_cell.angle_alpha   90.00
_cell.angle_beta   90.00
_cell.angle_gamma   90.00
#
_symmetry.space_group_name_H-M   'P 1'
#
loop_
_entity.id
_entity.type
_entity.pdbx_description
1 polymer ?
#
loop_
_entity_poly.entity_id
_entity_poly.type
_entity_poly.pdbx_seq_one_letter_code
_entity_poly.pdbx_strand_id
1 'polypeptide(L)'
;MLFEKLTDSKSDRVYEGEMLRFRMEGDNFWQEGYIREMRPDIQALVINDRFIMLDDIEAVHRGSTIATRLGYGLITFGAGWSLFAALGYATDKIDSTNYSADDALVTLASAGTGFLLVKLLGRRKFRTGKYKRLRIVDLHF
;
A
#
# COMPACT_ATOMS: atom_id res chain seq x y z
N MET A 1 -7.58 9.26 14.20
CA MET A 1 -8.72 8.80 13.36
C MET A 1 -8.79 7.28 13.36
N LEU A 2 -9.99 6.71 13.41
CA LEU A 2 -10.30 5.29 13.40
C LEU A 2 -11.02 4.91 12.10
N PHE A 3 -10.68 3.75 11.54
CA PHE A 3 -11.46 3.07 10.51
C PHE A 3 -12.37 2.03 11.16
N GLU A 4 -13.64 2.37 11.29
CA GLU A 4 -14.62 1.53 11.95
C GLU A 4 -15.38 0.68 10.94
N LYS A 5 -15.58 -0.60 11.28
CA LYS A 5 -16.47 -1.50 10.57
C LYS A 5 -17.44 -2.08 11.58
N LEU A 6 -18.74 -1.93 11.33
CA LEU A 6 -19.81 -2.29 12.28
C LEU A 6 -19.76 -3.75 12.80
N THR A 7 -19.15 -4.66 12.03
CA THR A 7 -19.04 -6.08 12.36
C THR A 7 -17.66 -6.53 12.83
N ASP A 8 -16.71 -5.61 13.04
CA ASP A 8 -15.33 -5.95 13.40
C ASP A 8 -14.88 -5.12 14.62
N SER A 9 -14.34 -5.80 15.64
CA SER A 9 -13.82 -5.14 16.85
C SER A 9 -12.44 -4.53 16.64
N LYS A 10 -11.76 -4.86 15.53
CA LYS A 10 -10.48 -4.27 15.15
C LYS A 10 -10.70 -3.02 14.32
N SER A 11 -10.33 -1.86 14.86
CA SER A 11 -10.22 -0.61 14.11
C SER A 11 -8.76 -0.30 13.78
N ASP A 12 -8.50 0.06 12.53
CA ASP A 12 -7.20 0.60 12.13
C ASP A 12 -7.14 2.08 12.58
N ARG A 13 -5.97 2.54 13.02
CA ARG A 13 -5.77 3.87 13.60
C ARG A 13 -4.78 4.68 12.77
N VAL A 14 -5.10 5.93 12.55
CA VAL A 14 -4.25 6.94 11.92
C VAL A 14 -4.06 8.08 12.89
N TYR A 15 -2.86 8.64 12.91
CA TYR A 15 -2.48 9.77 13.74
C TYR A 15 -2.08 10.98 12.90
N GLU A 16 -2.00 12.14 13.55
CA GLU A 16 -1.43 13.33 12.95
C GLU A 16 0.03 13.07 12.53
N GLY A 17 0.45 13.70 11.43
CA GLY A 17 1.73 13.46 10.79
C GLY A 17 1.76 12.26 9.83
N GLU A 18 0.75 11.39 9.83
CA GLU A 18 0.65 10.32 8.82
C GLU A 18 0.16 10.86 7.47
N MET A 19 0.67 10.27 6.39
CA MET A 19 0.18 10.53 5.04
C MET A 19 -1.11 9.77 4.78
N LEU A 20 -2.12 10.47 4.25
CA LEU A 20 -3.39 9.91 3.86
C LEU A 20 -3.58 10.07 2.36
N ARG A 21 -3.92 8.96 1.69
CA ARG A 21 -4.37 8.99 0.30
C ARG A 21 -5.86 8.68 0.23
N PHE A 22 -6.65 9.65 -0.18
CA PHE A 22 -8.11 9.61 -0.13
C PHE A 22 -8.75 10.12 -1.41
N ARG A 23 -10.05 9.91 -1.55
CA ARG A 23 -10.89 10.40 -2.64
C ARG A 23 -12.17 10.95 -2.02
N MET A 24 -12.53 12.15 -2.44
CA MET A 24 -13.76 12.82 -2.01
C MET A 24 -14.97 12.27 -2.77
N GLU A 25 -16.15 12.41 -2.19
CA GLU A 25 -17.39 12.16 -2.90
C GLU A 25 -17.53 13.12 -4.10
N GLY A 26 -17.91 12.58 -5.25
CA GLY A 26 -18.00 13.33 -6.51
C GLY A 26 -16.68 13.52 -7.27
N ASP A 27 -15.53 13.28 -6.63
CA ASP A 27 -14.22 13.38 -7.29
C ASP A 27 -13.85 12.10 -8.06
N ASN A 28 -13.22 12.27 -9.22
CA ASN A 28 -12.69 11.17 -10.02
C ASN A 28 -11.19 10.91 -9.81
N PHE A 29 -10.52 11.71 -8.99
CA PHE A 29 -9.08 11.62 -8.74
C PHE A 29 -8.77 11.33 -7.27
N TRP A 30 -7.58 10.78 -7.03
CA TRP A 30 -7.08 10.55 -5.67
C TRP A 30 -6.22 11.73 -5.22
N GLN A 31 -6.46 12.18 -4.00
CA GLN A 31 -5.67 13.20 -3.32
C GLN A 31 -4.75 12.54 -2.29
N GLU A 32 -3.60 13.16 -2.03
CA GLU A 32 -2.61 12.67 -1.08
C GLU A 32 -2.03 13.84 -0.30
N GLY A 33 -1.86 13.67 1.01
CA GLY A 33 -1.31 14.70 1.87
C GLY A 33 -1.11 14.21 3.30
N TYR A 34 -0.28 14.93 4.05
CA TYR A 34 -0.06 14.66 5.46
C TYR A 34 -1.19 15.26 6.30
N ILE A 35 -1.65 14.51 7.28
CA ILE A 35 -2.62 15.01 8.25
C ILE A 35 -1.88 15.95 9.18
N ARG A 36 -2.17 17.25 9.08
CA ARG A 36 -1.57 18.28 9.92
C ARG A 36 -2.22 18.31 11.29
N GLU A 37 -3.54 18.20 11.30
CA GLU A 37 -4.35 18.30 12.51
C GLU A 37 -5.63 17.48 12.34
N MET A 38 -6.10 16.88 13.42
CA MET A 38 -7.38 16.18 13.52
C MET A 38 -8.34 16.97 14.41
N ARG A 39 -9.54 17.22 13.90
CA ARG A 39 -10.58 18.00 14.57
C ARG A 39 -11.71 17.08 15.03
N PRO A 40 -11.69 16.57 16.28
CA PRO A 40 -12.72 15.66 16.79
C PRO A 40 -14.08 16.35 16.95
N ASP A 41 -14.09 17.65 17.19
CA ASP A 41 -15.28 18.49 17.38
C ASP A 41 -16.19 18.54 16.15
N ILE A 42 -15.58 18.67 14.97
CA ILE A 42 -16.29 18.77 13.68
C ILE A 42 -16.10 17.55 12.79
N GLN A 43 -15.41 16.51 13.28
CA GLN A 43 -15.06 15.31 12.51
C GLN A 43 -14.38 15.66 11.17
N ALA A 44 -13.32 16.47 11.24
CA ALA A 44 -12.57 16.93 10.07
C ALA A 44 -11.06 16.71 10.21
N LEU A 45 -10.37 16.64 9.07
CA LEU A 45 -8.92 16.59 8.97
C LEU A 45 -8.42 17.88 8.33
N VAL A 46 -7.28 18.39 8.81
CA VAL A 46 -6.55 19.45 8.12
C VAL A 46 -5.46 18.80 7.27
N ILE A 47 -5.62 18.86 5.95
CA ILE A 47 -4.65 18.32 4.97
C ILE A 47 -4.35 19.42 3.95
N ASN A 48 -3.07 19.69 3.71
CA ASN A 48 -2.62 20.75 2.80
C ASN A 48 -3.31 22.11 3.10
N ASP A 49 -3.40 22.46 4.38
CA ASP A 49 -4.01 23.70 4.89
C ASP A 49 -5.51 23.88 4.56
N ARG A 50 -6.21 22.77 4.28
CA ARG A 50 -7.65 22.74 4.03
C ARG A 50 -8.35 21.81 5.00
N PHE A 51 -9.56 22.21 5.41
CA PHE A 51 -10.47 21.34 6.15
C PHE A 51 -11.12 20.34 5.20
N ILE A 52 -10.97 19.07 5.52
CA ILE A 52 -11.58 17.94 4.82
C ILE A 52 -12.52 17.26 5.82
N MET A 53 -13.83 17.33 5.57
CA MET A 53 -14.82 16.63 6.40
C MET A 53 -14.70 15.13 6.16
N LEU A 54 -14.75 14.32 7.21
CA LEU A 54 -14.66 12.86 7.08
C LEU A 54 -15.84 12.27 6.29
N ASP A 55 -17.02 12.88 6.42
CA ASP A 55 -18.24 12.42 5.73
C ASP A 55 -18.16 12.65 4.21
N ASP A 56 -17.39 13.64 3.77
CA ASP A 56 -17.15 13.91 2.34
C ASP A 56 -16.10 12.96 1.74
N ILE A 57 -15.42 12.14 2.55
CA ILE A 57 -14.43 11.18 2.06
C ILE A 57 -15.15 9.89 1.65
N GLU A 58 -15.16 9.59 0.35
CA GLU A 58 -15.76 8.37 -0.20
C GLU A 58 -14.84 7.14 -0.02
N ALA A 59 -13.53 7.33 -0.23
CA ALA A 59 -12.59 6.22 -0.17
C ALA A 59 -11.20 6.63 0.31
N VAL A 60 -10.54 5.71 1.01
CA VAL A 60 -9.17 5.87 1.51
C VAL A 60 -8.35 4.64 1.15
N HIS A 61 -7.10 4.83 0.72
CA HIS A 61 -6.15 3.72 0.61
C HIS A 61 -5.55 3.43 1.99
N ARG A 62 -5.89 2.29 2.57
CA ARG A 62 -5.36 1.87 3.87
C ARG A 62 -5.15 0.37 3.92
N GLY A 63 -3.96 -0.01 4.39
CA GLY A 63 -3.51 -1.39 4.51
C GLY A 63 -2.99 -1.98 3.19
N SER A 64 -2.30 -3.11 3.33
CA SER A 64 -1.79 -3.90 2.22
C SER A 64 -2.74 -5.04 1.85
N THR A 65 -2.84 -5.37 0.58
CA THR A 65 -3.50 -6.61 0.12
C THR A 65 -2.52 -7.79 0.13
N ILE A 66 -3.04 -9.01 -0.03
CA ILE A 66 -2.20 -10.20 -0.25
C ILE A 66 -1.28 -10.06 -1.47
N ALA A 67 -1.68 -9.28 -2.48
CA ALA A 67 -0.86 -8.99 -3.66
C ALA A 67 0.45 -8.26 -3.29
N THR A 68 0.46 -7.47 -2.21
CA THR A 68 1.71 -6.86 -1.72
C THR A 68 2.70 -7.92 -1.26
N ARG A 69 2.23 -8.90 -0.48
CA ARG A 69 3.08 -9.98 0.05
C ARG A 69 3.61 -10.88 -1.06
N LEU A 70 2.73 -11.29 -1.98
CA LEU A 70 3.10 -12.09 -3.15
C LEU A 70 4.06 -11.31 -4.06
N GLY A 71 3.80 -10.02 -4.26
CA GLY A 71 4.63 -9.17 -5.10
C GLY A 71 6.05 -9.02 -4.57
N TYR A 72 6.22 -8.73 -3.28
CA TYR A 72 7.55 -8.72 -2.66
C TYR A 72 8.20 -10.11 -2.65
N GLY A 73 7.43 -11.17 -2.45
CA GLY A 73 7.94 -12.55 -2.54
C GLY A 73 8.54 -12.86 -3.91
N LEU A 74 7.87 -12.48 -5.00
CA LEU A 74 8.37 -12.65 -6.37
C LEU A 74 9.62 -11.81 -6.66
N ILE A 75 9.67 -10.57 -6.16
CA ILE A 75 10.86 -9.71 -6.28
C ILE A 75 12.05 -10.34 -5.57
N THR A 76 11.87 -10.79 -4.33
CA THR A 76 12.92 -11.46 -3.55
C THR A 76 13.36 -12.76 -4.21
N PHE A 77 12.42 -13.54 -4.75
CA PHE A 77 12.73 -14.74 -5.52
C PHE A 77 13.60 -14.41 -6.73
N GLY A 78 13.22 -13.44 -7.56
CA GLY A 78 13.99 -13.04 -8.74
C GLY A 78 15.39 -12.54 -8.39
N ALA A 79 15.51 -11.72 -7.34
CA ALA A 79 16.81 -11.25 -6.86
C ALA A 79 17.69 -12.42 -6.37
N GLY A 80 17.11 -13.37 -5.64
CA GLY A 80 17.81 -14.58 -5.21
C GLY A 80 18.25 -15.45 -6.38
N TRP A 81 17.36 -15.68 -7.35
CA TRP A 81 17.66 -16.45 -8.56
C TRP A 81 18.85 -15.87 -9.31
N SER A 82 18.83 -14.56 -9.56
CA SER A 82 19.94 -13.85 -10.21
C SER A 82 21.24 -13.95 -9.43
N LEU A 83 21.20 -13.83 -8.10
CA LEU A 83 22.39 -13.97 -7.28
C LEU A 83 23.00 -15.37 -7.40
N PHE A 84 22.17 -16.43 -7.31
CA PHE A 84 22.65 -17.80 -7.44
C PHE A 84 23.15 -18.13 -8.85
N ALA A 85 22.48 -17.66 -9.90
CA ALA A 85 22.93 -17.83 -11.27
C ALA A 85 24.28 -17.12 -11.52
N ALA A 86 24.47 -15.90 -10.98
CA ALA A 86 25.73 -15.17 -11.08
C ALA A 86 26.87 -15.83 -10.26
N LEU A 87 26.56 -16.36 -9.07
CA LEU A 87 27.52 -17.13 -8.29
C LEU A 87 27.91 -18.43 -8.98
N GLY A 88 26.92 -19.17 -9.50
CA GLY A 88 27.12 -20.38 -10.29
C GLY A 88 28.03 -20.12 -11.49
N TYR A 89 27.76 -19.05 -12.25
CA TYR A 89 28.63 -18.58 -13.33
C TYR A 89 30.08 -18.33 -12.91
N ALA A 90 30.27 -17.65 -11.77
CA ALA A 90 31.60 -17.32 -11.28
C ALA A 90 32.39 -18.55 -10.80
N THR A 91 31.70 -19.61 -10.37
CA THR A 91 32.32 -20.84 -9.84
C THR A 91 32.46 -21.96 -10.87
N ASP A 92 31.48 -22.15 -11.75
CA ASP A 92 31.52 -23.16 -12.82
C ASP A 92 32.04 -22.50 -14.09
N LYS A 93 33.35 -22.62 -14.35
CA LYS A 93 33.99 -22.18 -15.61
C LYS A 93 33.71 -23.13 -16.78
N ILE A 94 32.46 -23.58 -16.92
CA ILE A 94 32.00 -24.47 -17.98
C ILE A 94 31.01 -23.67 -18.84
N ASP A 95 31.29 -23.53 -20.14
CA ASP A 95 30.51 -22.65 -21.06
C ASP A 95 29.01 -22.99 -21.16
N SER A 96 28.60 -24.20 -20.75
CA SER A 96 27.20 -24.62 -20.71
C SER A 96 26.39 -24.09 -19.53
N THR A 97 27.05 -23.52 -18.51
CA THR A 97 26.46 -22.93 -17.29
C THR A 97 26.60 -21.41 -17.25
N ASN A 98 26.86 -20.78 -18.41
CA ASN A 98 26.87 -19.33 -18.54
C ASN A 98 25.51 -18.74 -18.10
N TYR A 99 25.52 -17.56 -17.46
CA TYR A 99 24.30 -16.84 -17.07
C TYR A 99 23.45 -16.66 -18.33
N SER A 100 22.40 -17.48 -18.44
CA SER A 100 21.68 -17.64 -19.69
C SER A 100 20.68 -16.50 -19.86
N ALA A 101 20.26 -16.25 -21.09
CA ALA A 101 19.08 -15.45 -21.36
C ALA A 101 17.86 -15.94 -20.57
N ASP A 102 17.81 -17.23 -20.24
CA ASP A 102 16.76 -17.84 -19.42
C ASP A 102 16.80 -17.38 -17.96
N ASP A 103 17.98 -17.24 -17.34
CA ASP A 103 18.10 -16.74 -15.96
C ASP A 103 17.73 -15.26 -15.85
N ALA A 104 18.14 -14.49 -16.85
CA ALA A 104 17.74 -13.09 -17.01
C ALA A 104 16.22 -12.99 -17.18
N LEU A 105 15.63 -13.86 -18.01
CA LEU A 105 14.19 -13.90 -18.25
C LEU A 105 13.42 -14.27 -16.99
N VAL A 106 13.84 -15.28 -16.22
CA VAL A 106 13.21 -15.66 -14.95
C VAL A 106 13.25 -14.52 -13.95
N THR A 107 14.40 -13.85 -13.82
CA THR A 107 14.57 -12.69 -12.94
C THR A 107 13.63 -11.56 -13.35
N LEU A 108 13.63 -11.20 -14.64
CA LEU A 108 12.83 -10.10 -15.16
C LEU A 108 11.33 -10.38 -15.07
N ALA A 109 10.91 -11.61 -15.40
CA ALA A 109 9.52 -12.02 -15.31
C ALA A 109 9.03 -12.03 -13.85
N SER A 110 9.80 -12.61 -12.93
CA SER A 110 9.42 -12.68 -11.51
C SER A 110 9.41 -11.30 -10.85
N ALA A 111 10.51 -10.55 -10.93
CA ALA A 111 10.61 -9.22 -10.33
C ALA A 111 9.65 -8.22 -10.98
N GLY A 112 9.51 -8.26 -12.31
CA GLY A 112 8.57 -7.42 -13.05
C GLY A 112 7.12 -7.68 -12.68
N THR A 113 6.71 -8.96 -12.62
CA THR A 113 5.36 -9.33 -12.17
C THR A 113 5.13 -8.93 -10.72
N GLY A 114 6.12 -9.18 -9.85
CA GLY A 114 6.05 -8.80 -8.46
C GLY A 114 5.86 -7.29 -8.25
N PHE A 115 6.61 -6.48 -9.00
CA PHE A 115 6.47 -5.03 -9.01
C PHE A 115 5.08 -4.58 -9.45
N LEU A 116 4.54 -5.16 -10.53
CA LEU A 116 3.20 -4.84 -11.02
C LEU A 116 2.11 -5.21 -10.00
N LEU A 117 2.24 -6.35 -9.31
CA LEU A 117 1.31 -6.74 -8.25
C LEU A 117 1.29 -5.72 -7.11
N VAL A 118 2.46 -5.31 -6.61
CA VAL A 118 2.55 -4.30 -5.53
C VAL A 118 1.96 -2.97 -6.02
N LYS A 119 2.33 -2.54 -7.23
CA LYS A 119 1.94 -1.22 -7.76
C LYS A 119 0.44 -1.10 -8.04
N LEU A 120 -0.14 -2.11 -8.68
CA LEU A 120 -1.53 -2.05 -9.16
C LEU A 120 -2.53 -2.57 -8.13
N LEU A 121 -2.17 -3.61 -7.38
CA LEU A 121 -3.08 -4.34 -6.51
C LEU A 121 -2.67 -4.29 -5.04
N GLY A 122 -1.51 -3.75 -4.70
CA GLY A 122 -0.98 -3.77 -3.34
C GLY A 122 -1.75 -2.93 -2.33
N ARG A 123 -2.39 -1.84 -2.78
CA ARG A 123 -3.12 -0.92 -1.89
C ARG A 123 -4.57 -1.37 -1.69
N ARG A 124 -4.98 -1.57 -0.45
CA ARG A 124 -6.37 -1.88 -0.12
C ARG A 124 -7.20 -0.59 -0.06
N LYS A 125 -8.35 -0.60 -0.72
CA LYS A 125 -9.33 0.51 -0.70
C LYS A 125 -10.33 0.29 0.43
N PHE A 126 -10.40 1.23 1.36
CA PHE A 126 -11.47 1.36 2.35
C PHE A 126 -12.49 2.35 1.80
N ARG A 127 -13.68 1.87 1.44
CA ARG A 127 -14.80 2.72 1.03
C ARG A 127 -15.71 2.97 2.22
N THR A 128 -16.03 4.23 2.46
CA THR A 128 -16.99 4.65 3.49
C THR A 128 -18.41 4.32 3.03
N GLY A 129 -19.34 4.20 3.98
CA GLY A 129 -20.74 3.90 3.72
C GLY A 129 -21.46 3.42 4.97
N LYS A 130 -22.66 2.83 4.81
CA LYS A 130 -23.55 2.47 5.94
C LYS A 130 -22.85 1.65 7.03
N TYR A 131 -21.97 0.71 6.65
CA TYR A 131 -21.32 -0.26 7.53
C TYR A 131 -19.84 0.03 7.84
N LYS A 132 -19.26 1.05 7.20
CA LYS A 132 -17.84 1.39 7.28
C LYS A 132 -17.70 2.90 7.40
N ARG A 133 -17.16 3.38 8.52
CA ARG A 133 -17.12 4.82 8.82
C ARG A 133 -15.72 5.23 9.26
N LEU A 134 -15.40 6.48 8.98
CA LEU A 134 -14.22 7.14 9.54
C LEU A 134 -14.68 7.92 10.76
N ARG A 135 -13.92 7.86 11.85
CA ARG A 135 -14.25 8.62 13.05
C ARG A 135 -12.99 9.14 13.71
N ILE A 136 -12.95 10.42 14.07
CA ILE A 136 -11.91 10.95 14.96
C ILE A 136 -12.42 10.81 16.39
N VAL A 137 -11.58 10.25 17.24
CA VAL A 137 -11.84 10.08 18.67
C VAL A 137 -10.72 10.81 19.38
N ASP A 138 -11.08 11.68 20.31
CA ASP A 138 -10.10 12.28 21.23
C ASP A 138 -9.71 11.22 22.26
N LEU A 139 -8.40 11.04 22.43
CA LEU A 139 -7.82 10.05 23.34
C LEU A 139 -7.18 10.72 24.57
N HIS A 140 -7.28 12.04 24.70
CA HIS A 140 -6.83 12.75 25.89
C HIS A 140 -7.90 12.63 26.99
N PHE A 141 -7.51 12.08 28.14
CA PHE A 141 -8.30 11.95 29.37
C PHE A 141 -7.56 12.62 30.51
#